data_AF-A0A9X4IWV8-F1
#
_entry.id   AF-A0A9X4IWV8-F1
#
_cell.length_a   1.000
_cell.length_b   1.000
_cell.length_c   1.000
_cell.angle_alpha   90.00
_cell.angle_beta   90.00
_cell.angle_gamma   90.00
#
_symmetry.space_group_name_H-M   'P 1'
#
loop_
_entity.id
_entity.type
_entity.pdbx_description
1 polymer ?
#
loop_
_entity_poly.entity_id
_entity_poly.type
_entity_poly.pdbx_seq_one_letter_code
_entity_poly.pdbx_strand_id
1 'polypeptide(L)'
;MRLIPSSSLKLISVLALTTLLSACGFHLRGDYSVPEELHRMSLTSYDQYSTFTRMVKNQLRVTEIELVSPAKDVPNLHLLSEGVGERTLSLYQNTRAAEKELTFNASYRVTVPDVGTEVFSTSVTRSYLDNPLTALAKSVERDMIEDEMRKVAASQILRQMARLKANIAASEMMLEAQENEQMQTIEKQYDIQTIEGELAPTNQSN
;
A
#
# COMPACT_ATOMS: atom_id res chain seq x y z
N MET A 1 -47.29 38.46 -6.62
CA MET A 1 -46.50 37.54 -7.46
C MET A 1 -45.21 38.27 -7.85
N ARG A 2 -44.13 38.13 -7.06
CA ARG A 2 -42.86 38.86 -7.32
C ARG A 2 -41.98 38.04 -8.27
N LEU A 3 -41.76 38.59 -9.46
CA LEU A 3 -40.88 38.02 -10.48
C LEU A 3 -39.43 38.16 -9.99
N ILE A 4 -38.77 37.02 -9.80
CA ILE A 4 -37.35 36.95 -9.42
C ILE A 4 -36.53 37.52 -10.59
N PRO A 5 -35.71 38.56 -10.38
CA PRO A 5 -34.95 39.18 -11.46
C PRO A 5 -33.97 38.16 -12.07
N SER A 6 -33.78 38.22 -13.39
CA SER A 6 -32.96 37.26 -14.15
C SER A 6 -31.51 37.14 -13.66
N SER A 7 -30.99 38.20 -13.01
CA SER A 7 -29.68 38.18 -12.35
C SER A 7 -29.63 37.26 -11.13
N SER A 8 -30.71 37.18 -10.35
CA SER A 8 -30.81 36.28 -9.19
C SER A 8 -30.92 34.82 -9.63
N LEU A 9 -31.56 34.55 -10.76
CA LEU A 9 -31.65 33.20 -11.33
C LEU A 9 -30.27 32.68 -11.78
N LYS A 10 -29.43 33.55 -12.36
CA LYS A 10 -28.04 33.21 -12.71
C LYS A 10 -27.20 32.91 -11.47
N LEU A 11 -27.33 33.69 -10.40
CA LEU A 11 -26.62 33.46 -9.14
C LEU A 11 -27.04 32.15 -8.48
N ILE A 12 -28.34 31.82 -8.45
CA ILE A 12 -28.84 30.55 -7.93
C ILE A 12 -28.31 29.37 -8.75
N SER A 13 -28.27 29.50 -10.09
CA SER A 13 -27.74 28.45 -10.96
C SER A 13 -26.25 28.19 -10.73
N VAL A 14 -25.44 29.24 -10.55
CA VAL A 14 -24.00 29.10 -10.27
C VAL A 14 -23.79 28.47 -8.89
N LEU A 15 -24.52 28.94 -7.88
CA LEU A 15 -24.42 28.40 -6.52
C LEU A 15 -24.82 26.92 -6.47
N ALA A 16 -25.93 26.55 -7.12
CA ALA A 16 -26.37 25.17 -7.22
C ALA A 16 -25.32 24.29 -7.93
N LEU A 17 -24.71 24.78 -9.03
CA LEU A 17 -23.70 24.01 -9.74
C LEU A 17 -22.44 23.78 -8.88
N THR A 18 -22.01 24.79 -8.11
CA THR A 18 -20.84 24.63 -7.22
C THR A 18 -21.09 23.67 -6.06
N THR A 19 -22.28 23.66 -5.46
CA THR A 19 -22.60 22.72 -4.37
C THR A 19 -22.79 21.29 -4.87
N LEU A 20 -23.34 21.11 -6.08
CA LEU A 20 -23.41 19.79 -6.72
C LEU A 20 -22.02 19.22 -7.03
N LEU A 21 -21.04 20.06 -7.38
CA LEU A 21 -19.65 19.62 -7.59
C LEU A 21 -18.95 19.22 -6.27
N SER A 22 -19.18 19.95 -5.18
CA SER A 22 -18.60 19.62 -3.87
C SER A 22 -19.25 18.41 -3.18
N ALA A 23 -20.47 18.04 -3.57
CA ALA A 23 -21.20 16.90 -3.01
C ALA A 23 -20.64 15.53 -3.43
N CYS A 24 -19.73 15.47 -4.42
CA CYS A 24 -19.13 14.21 -4.85
C CYS A 24 -18.11 13.63 -3.85
N GLY A 25 -17.87 14.27 -2.69
CA GLY A 25 -17.06 13.73 -1.60
C GLY A 25 -15.57 13.54 -1.94
N PHE A 26 -15.13 13.99 -3.11
CA PHE A 26 -13.72 13.98 -3.51
C PHE A 26 -12.94 14.94 -2.63
N HIS A 27 -12.14 14.37 -1.74
CA HIS A 27 -11.11 15.10 -1.03
C HIS A 27 -9.79 14.77 -1.71
N LEU A 28 -8.90 15.76 -1.81
CA LEU A 28 -7.52 15.48 -2.18
C LEU A 28 -7.02 14.42 -1.23
N ARG A 29 -6.61 13.28 -1.80
CA ARG A 29 -5.95 12.22 -1.05
C ARG A 29 -4.72 12.89 -0.46
N GLY A 30 -4.76 13.14 0.85
CA GLY A 30 -3.67 13.78 1.58
C GLY A 30 -2.35 13.07 1.31
N ASP A 31 -1.24 13.69 1.74
CA ASP A 31 0.06 13.09 1.53
C ASP A 31 0.07 11.64 2.03
N TYR A 32 0.66 10.73 1.26
CA TYR A 32 0.82 9.34 1.66
C TYR A 32 1.79 9.36 2.83
N SER A 33 1.30 9.63 4.04
CA SER A 33 2.10 9.54 5.25
C SER A 33 2.38 8.06 5.45
N VAL A 34 3.43 7.56 4.80
CA VAL A 34 4.06 6.29 5.17
C VAL A 34 4.35 6.47 6.66
N PRO A 35 3.67 5.75 7.56
CA PRO A 35 3.80 6.11 8.96
C PRO A 35 5.23 5.81 9.40
N GLU A 36 5.76 6.56 10.36
CA GLU A 36 7.20 6.71 10.62
C GLU A 36 7.98 5.37 10.69
N GLU A 37 7.39 4.32 11.29
CA GLU A 37 8.05 3.00 11.38
C GLU A 37 8.30 2.29 10.03
N LEU A 38 7.71 2.76 8.91
CA LEU A 38 7.99 2.24 7.55
C LEU A 38 8.79 3.20 6.68
N HIS A 39 9.20 4.36 7.23
CA HIS A 39 10.18 5.19 6.53
C HIS A 39 11.50 4.47 6.37
N ARG A 40 11.77 3.39 7.11
CA ARG A 40 13.00 2.60 7.00
C ARG A 40 12.70 1.12 6.86
N MET A 41 13.19 0.51 5.79
CA MET A 41 13.08 -0.94 5.62
C MET A 41 14.23 -1.51 4.79
N SER A 42 14.36 -2.83 4.80
CA SER A 42 15.27 -3.55 3.92
C SER A 42 14.52 -4.22 2.77
N LEU A 43 15.12 -4.23 1.58
CA LEU A 43 14.64 -4.97 0.41
C LEU A 43 15.63 -6.09 0.09
N THR A 44 15.16 -7.33 0.12
CA THR A 44 15.89 -8.51 -0.36
C THR A 44 15.11 -9.18 -1.48
N SER A 45 15.76 -10.00 -2.30
CA SER A 45 15.13 -10.60 -3.48
C SER A 45 15.77 -11.92 -3.86
N TYR A 46 14.99 -12.78 -4.52
CA TYR A 46 15.47 -13.99 -5.21
C TYR A 46 16.54 -13.67 -6.26
N ASP A 47 16.44 -12.51 -6.92
CA ASP A 47 17.43 -11.98 -7.86
C ASP A 47 17.58 -10.47 -7.69
N GLN A 48 18.74 -10.04 -7.19
CA GLN A 48 19.06 -8.64 -6.97
C GLN A 48 19.15 -7.80 -8.26
N TYR A 49 19.33 -8.43 -9.42
CA TYR A 49 19.51 -7.76 -10.71
C TYR A 49 18.27 -7.81 -11.60
N SER A 50 17.21 -8.51 -11.19
CA SER A 50 15.98 -8.61 -11.98
C SER A 50 15.34 -7.24 -12.23
N THR A 51 14.66 -7.11 -13.37
CA THR A 51 13.92 -5.89 -13.72
C THR A 51 12.88 -5.56 -12.67
N PHE A 52 12.17 -6.56 -12.14
CA PHE A 52 11.16 -6.38 -11.12
C PHE A 52 11.75 -5.91 -9.79
N THR A 53 12.88 -6.47 -9.33
CA THR A 53 13.58 -5.99 -8.13
C THR A 53 13.94 -4.51 -8.26
N ARG A 54 14.46 -4.10 -9.42
CA ARG A 54 14.79 -2.68 -9.69
C ARG A 54 13.54 -1.79 -9.66
N MET A 55 12.42 -2.25 -10.21
CA MET A 55 11.15 -1.51 -10.20
C MET A 55 10.57 -1.36 -8.78
N VAL A 56 10.58 -2.43 -7.98
CA VAL A 56 10.17 -2.39 -6.57
C VAL A 56 11.07 -1.43 -5.79
N LYS A 57 12.39 -1.55 -5.94
CA LYS A 57 13.36 -0.64 -5.31
C LYS A 57 13.10 0.82 -5.66
N ASN A 58 12.81 1.11 -6.93
CA ASN A 58 12.49 2.47 -7.37
C ASN A 58 11.17 2.96 -6.77
N GLN A 59 10.15 2.10 -6.71
CA GLN A 59 8.85 2.46 -6.15
C GLN A 59 8.93 2.78 -4.65
N LEU A 60 9.76 2.04 -3.89
CA LEU A 60 10.04 2.34 -2.48
C LEU A 60 10.68 3.73 -2.34
N ARG A 61 11.68 4.05 -3.18
CA ARG A 61 12.33 5.37 -3.18
C ARG A 61 11.38 6.51 -3.54
N VAL A 62 10.49 6.31 -4.51
CA VAL A 62 9.46 7.30 -4.91
C VAL A 62 8.45 7.55 -3.79
N THR A 63 8.29 6.58 -2.89
CA THR A 63 7.41 6.68 -1.72
C THR A 63 8.21 7.09 -0.47
N GLU A 64 9.43 7.62 -0.66
CA GLU A 64 10.30 8.17 0.39
C GLU A 64 10.69 7.18 1.50
N ILE A 65 10.66 5.88 1.18
CA ILE A 65 11.14 4.82 2.08
C ILE A 65 12.66 4.72 1.96
N GLU A 66 13.35 4.97 3.07
CA GLU A 66 14.77 4.76 3.28
C GLU A 66 15.08 3.25 3.24
N LEU A 67 15.91 2.87 2.28
CA LEU A 67 16.38 1.50 2.14
C LEU A 67 17.69 1.30 2.89
N VAL A 68 17.65 0.42 3.90
CA VAL A 68 18.83 0.07 4.71
C VAL A 68 19.21 -1.40 4.54
N SER A 69 20.41 -1.76 5.01
CA SER A 69 20.86 -3.15 5.04
C SER A 69 19.94 -4.01 5.93
N PRO A 70 19.72 -5.29 5.59
CA PRO A 70 18.93 -6.19 6.42
C PRO A 70 19.51 -6.33 7.83
N ALA A 71 18.66 -6.18 8.84
CA ALA A 71 18.98 -6.34 10.26
C ALA A 71 17.78 -6.96 10.99
N LYS A 72 17.96 -7.40 12.25
CA LYS A 72 16.91 -8.11 13.01
C LYS A 72 15.74 -7.21 13.43
N ASP A 73 16.04 -5.95 13.65
CA ASP A 73 15.16 -4.87 14.11
C ASP A 73 14.57 -4.04 12.95
N VAL A 74 14.82 -4.46 11.69
CA VAL A 74 14.39 -3.73 10.50
C VAL A 74 13.36 -4.55 9.73
N PRO A 75 12.18 -3.98 9.39
CA PRO A 75 11.24 -4.63 8.50
C PRO A 75 11.86 -5.03 7.16
N ASN A 76 11.52 -6.21 6.67
CA ASN A 76 12.05 -6.73 5.41
C ASN A 76 10.94 -7.04 4.42
N LEU A 77 11.04 -6.46 3.22
CA LEU A 77 10.34 -6.96 2.04
C LEU A 77 11.29 -7.89 1.29
N HIS A 78 10.93 -9.18 1.23
CA HIS A 78 11.65 -10.18 0.48
C HIS A 78 10.85 -10.60 -0.75
N LEU A 79 11.38 -10.36 -1.95
CA LEU A 79 10.77 -10.87 -3.19
C LEU A 79 11.14 -12.34 -3.35
N LEU A 80 10.14 -13.22 -3.47
CA LEU A 80 10.32 -14.67 -3.56
C LEU A 80 10.46 -15.14 -5.00
N SER A 81 9.63 -14.62 -5.89
CA SER A 81 9.63 -14.97 -7.32
C SER A 81 8.80 -14.00 -8.14
N GLU A 82 9.08 -13.98 -9.44
CA GLU A 82 8.20 -13.39 -10.46
C GLU A 82 7.97 -14.41 -11.61
N GLY A 83 6.91 -14.23 -12.38
CA GLY A 83 6.70 -14.99 -13.61
C GLY A 83 5.58 -14.41 -14.47
N VAL A 84 5.67 -14.63 -15.78
CA VAL A 84 4.64 -14.26 -16.75
C VAL A 84 4.07 -15.54 -17.36
N GLY A 85 2.76 -15.73 -17.23
CA GLY A 85 2.01 -16.75 -17.96
C GLY A 85 1.34 -16.15 -19.19
N GLU A 86 1.22 -16.92 -20.26
CA GLU A 86 0.51 -16.53 -21.47
C GLU A 86 -0.58 -17.56 -21.79
N ARG A 87 -1.77 -17.11 -22.21
CA ARG A 87 -2.80 -17.97 -22.79
C ARG A 87 -3.54 -17.29 -23.93
N THR A 88 -4.07 -18.09 -24.85
CA THR A 88 -4.94 -17.59 -25.93
C THR A 88 -6.34 -17.32 -25.39
N LEU A 89 -6.85 -16.10 -25.60
CA LEU A 89 -8.22 -15.72 -25.24
C LEU A 89 -9.22 -15.94 -26.36
N SER A 90 -8.81 -15.68 -27.60
CA SER A 90 -9.68 -15.77 -28.76
C SER A 90 -8.92 -16.22 -30.00
N LEU A 91 -9.67 -16.72 -30.98
CA LEU A 91 -9.14 -17.24 -32.23
C LEU A 91 -9.72 -16.47 -33.42
N TYR A 92 -8.92 -16.32 -34.46
CA TYR A 92 -9.37 -15.93 -35.78
C TYR A 92 -10.15 -17.09 -36.43
N GLN A 93 -10.88 -16.81 -37.53
CA GLN A 93 -11.64 -17.82 -38.28
C GLN A 93 -10.78 -19.00 -38.79
N ASN A 94 -9.48 -18.78 -38.95
CA ASN A 94 -8.50 -19.80 -39.34
C ASN A 94 -7.86 -20.54 -38.14
N THR A 95 -8.48 -20.44 -36.94
CA THR A 95 -8.05 -21.13 -35.71
C THR A 95 -6.67 -20.66 -35.19
N ARG A 96 -6.14 -19.55 -35.67
CA ARG A 96 -4.94 -18.91 -35.09
C ARG A 96 -5.33 -18.01 -33.92
N ALA A 97 -4.41 -17.81 -32.97
CA ALA A 97 -4.60 -16.85 -31.88
C ALA A 97 -4.89 -15.45 -32.43
N ALA A 98 -5.97 -14.84 -31.96
CA ALA A 98 -6.33 -13.45 -32.27
C ALA A 98 -6.00 -12.53 -31.10
N GLU A 99 -6.28 -12.99 -29.89
CA GLU A 99 -5.99 -12.27 -28.67
C GLU A 99 -5.26 -13.20 -27.70
N LYS A 100 -4.23 -12.65 -27.07
CA LYS A 100 -3.46 -13.30 -26.02
C LYS A 100 -3.64 -12.54 -24.73
N GLU A 101 -3.64 -13.28 -23.62
CA GLU A 101 -3.61 -12.74 -22.27
C GLU A 101 -2.28 -13.08 -21.62
N LEU A 102 -1.65 -12.06 -21.06
CA LEU A 102 -0.49 -12.16 -20.18
C LEU A 102 -0.97 -12.01 -18.74
N THR A 103 -0.48 -12.89 -17.86
CA THR A 103 -0.66 -12.77 -16.42
C THR A 103 0.70 -12.73 -15.75
N PHE A 104 1.07 -11.57 -15.22
CA PHE A 104 2.25 -11.39 -14.37
C PHE A 104 1.89 -11.74 -12.94
N ASN A 105 2.68 -12.61 -12.31
CA ASN A 105 2.54 -12.97 -10.91
C ASN A 105 3.84 -12.68 -10.18
N ALA A 106 3.75 -12.08 -9.00
CA ALA A 106 4.87 -11.93 -8.09
C ALA A 106 4.49 -12.39 -6.68
N SER A 107 5.35 -13.20 -6.08
CA SER A 107 5.24 -13.65 -4.70
C SER A 107 6.29 -12.95 -3.85
N TYR A 108 5.91 -12.53 -2.65
CA TYR A 108 6.78 -11.80 -1.75
C TYR A 108 6.41 -12.09 -0.30
N ARG A 109 7.37 -11.84 0.59
CA ARG A 109 7.22 -11.98 2.03
C ARG A 109 7.49 -10.64 2.68
N VAL A 110 6.67 -10.30 3.66
CA VAL A 110 6.88 -9.14 4.53
C VAL A 110 7.15 -9.65 5.93
N THR A 111 8.29 -9.27 6.48
CA THR A 111 8.67 -9.56 7.87
C THR A 111 8.72 -8.24 8.63
N VAL A 112 7.96 -8.17 9.72
CA VAL A 112 7.98 -7.04 10.65
C VAL A 112 8.50 -7.58 11.99
N PRO A 113 9.56 -6.97 12.57
CA PRO A 113 10.06 -7.34 13.89
C PRO A 113 8.93 -7.35 14.93
N ASP A 114 8.98 -8.30 15.86
CA ASP A 114 8.04 -8.48 16.97
C ASP A 114 6.57 -8.80 16.61
N VAL A 115 6.18 -8.61 15.36
CA VAL A 115 4.82 -8.90 14.84
C VAL A 115 4.77 -10.24 14.12
N GLY A 116 5.72 -10.50 13.22
CA GLY A 116 5.79 -11.76 12.50
C GLY A 116 6.09 -11.63 11.01
N THR A 117 5.75 -12.68 10.27
CA THR A 117 6.09 -12.83 8.85
C THR A 117 4.89 -13.36 8.09
N GLU A 118 4.56 -12.68 6.99
CA GLU A 118 3.43 -12.98 6.14
C GLU A 118 3.88 -13.10 4.67
N VAL A 119 3.25 -14.00 3.93
CA VAL A 119 3.53 -14.22 2.49
C VAL A 119 2.33 -13.79 1.67
N PHE A 120 2.61 -13.02 0.62
CA PHE A 120 1.61 -12.44 -0.25
C PHE A 120 1.93 -12.75 -1.71
N SER A 121 0.90 -12.61 -2.55
CA SER A 121 1.05 -12.59 -3.99
C SER A 121 0.31 -11.41 -4.59
N THR A 122 0.82 -10.90 -5.72
CA THR A 122 0.14 -9.92 -6.56
C THR A 122 0.10 -10.45 -7.98
N SER A 123 -1.03 -10.22 -8.65
CA SER A 123 -1.25 -10.64 -10.02
C SER A 123 -1.76 -9.47 -10.85
N VAL A 124 -1.21 -9.30 -12.04
CA VAL A 124 -1.64 -8.29 -13.02
C VAL A 124 -1.90 -9.02 -14.32
N THR A 125 -3.05 -8.77 -14.92
CA THR A 125 -3.46 -9.40 -16.18
C THR A 125 -3.71 -8.33 -17.24
N ARG A 126 -3.24 -8.59 -18.47
CA ARG A 126 -3.45 -7.74 -19.64
C ARG A 126 -3.63 -8.59 -20.88
N SER A 127 -4.52 -8.17 -21.77
CA SER A 127 -4.65 -8.77 -23.10
C SER A 127 -4.08 -7.85 -24.19
N TYR A 128 -3.67 -8.46 -25.30
CA TYR A 128 -3.23 -7.77 -26.52
C TYR A 128 -3.56 -8.60 -27.76
N LEU A 129 -3.65 -7.92 -28.90
CA LEU A 129 -3.95 -8.56 -30.18
C LEU A 129 -2.70 -9.14 -30.81
N ASP A 130 -2.78 -10.39 -31.27
CA ASP A 130 -1.72 -11.05 -32.01
C ASP A 130 -1.79 -10.73 -33.51
N ASN A 131 -0.64 -10.64 -34.16
CA ASN A 131 -0.54 -10.46 -35.61
C ASN A 131 0.72 -11.15 -36.16
N PRO A 132 0.58 -12.31 -36.84
CA PRO A 132 1.72 -13.07 -37.35
C PRO A 132 2.49 -12.33 -38.46
N LEU A 133 1.87 -11.37 -39.15
CA LEU A 133 2.54 -10.57 -40.18
C LEU A 133 3.49 -9.51 -39.60
N THR A 134 3.37 -9.23 -38.29
CA THR A 134 4.15 -8.21 -37.59
C THR A 134 4.77 -8.77 -36.31
N ALA A 135 5.19 -10.04 -36.33
CA ALA A 135 5.69 -10.76 -35.16
C ALA A 135 6.79 -10.02 -34.38
N LEU A 136 7.72 -9.35 -35.07
CA LEU A 136 8.76 -8.56 -34.41
C LEU A 136 8.19 -7.38 -33.61
N ALA A 137 7.27 -6.62 -34.22
CA ALA A 137 6.60 -5.51 -33.53
C ALA A 137 5.76 -6.01 -32.34
N LYS A 138 5.12 -7.17 -32.49
CA LYS A 138 4.36 -7.81 -31.41
C LYS A 138 5.23 -8.31 -30.27
N SER A 139 6.46 -8.75 -30.53
CA SER A 139 7.42 -9.06 -29.47
C SER A 139 7.79 -7.81 -28.67
N VAL A 140 8.06 -6.68 -29.34
CA VAL A 140 8.40 -5.41 -28.65
C VAL A 140 7.21 -4.88 -27.85
N GLU A 141 6.00 -4.95 -28.40
CA GLU A 141 4.75 -4.60 -27.68
C GLU A 141 4.57 -5.46 -26.44
N ARG A 142 4.77 -6.78 -26.56
CA ARG A 142 4.68 -7.71 -25.42
C ARG A 142 5.68 -7.34 -24.33
N ASP A 143 6.95 -7.13 -24.69
CA ASP A 143 7.99 -6.81 -23.71
C ASP A 143 7.67 -5.48 -22.98
N MET A 144 7.12 -4.49 -23.69
CA MET A 144 6.63 -3.23 -23.09
C MET A 144 5.46 -3.48 -22.13
N ILE A 145 4.48 -4.29 -22.52
CA ILE A 145 3.34 -4.64 -21.67
C ILE A 145 3.82 -5.35 -20.40
N GLU A 146 4.74 -6.29 -20.50
CA GLU A 146 5.30 -6.98 -19.32
C GLU A 146 5.97 -6.01 -18.34
N ASP A 147 6.75 -5.05 -18.85
CA ASP A 147 7.39 -4.02 -18.02
C ASP A 147 6.38 -3.08 -17.35
N GLU A 148 5.31 -2.72 -18.04
CA GLU A 148 4.19 -1.98 -17.44
C GLU A 148 3.50 -2.80 -16.35
N MET A 149 3.25 -4.09 -16.59
CA MET A 149 2.64 -5.00 -15.63
C MET A 149 3.52 -5.13 -14.36
N ARG A 150 4.84 -5.27 -14.52
CA ARG A 150 5.80 -5.26 -13.38
C ARG A 150 5.71 -3.97 -12.57
N LYS A 151 5.63 -2.80 -13.23
CA LYS A 151 5.48 -1.50 -12.57
C LYS A 151 4.16 -1.39 -11.79
N VAL A 152 3.06 -1.87 -12.38
CA VAL A 152 1.75 -1.92 -11.71
C VAL A 152 1.80 -2.85 -10.51
N ALA A 153 2.41 -4.04 -10.64
CA ALA A 153 2.57 -5.00 -9.55
C ALA A 153 3.41 -4.42 -8.41
N ALA A 154 4.55 -3.80 -8.69
CA ALA A 154 5.37 -3.13 -7.69
C ALA A 154 4.58 -2.06 -6.91
N SER A 155 3.77 -1.27 -7.62
CA SER A 155 2.88 -0.29 -6.99
C SER A 155 1.79 -0.93 -6.13
N GLN A 156 1.27 -2.10 -6.52
CA GLN A 156 0.30 -2.86 -5.72
C GLN A 156 0.93 -3.42 -4.44
N ILE A 157 2.16 -3.95 -4.51
CA ILE A 157 2.90 -4.44 -3.34
C ILE A 157 3.00 -3.33 -2.29
N LEU A 158 3.47 -2.14 -2.65
CA LEU A 158 3.60 -1.05 -1.69
C LEU A 158 2.26 -0.63 -1.09
N ARG A 159 1.20 -0.60 -1.88
CA ARG A 159 -0.16 -0.32 -1.36
C ARG A 159 -0.63 -1.37 -0.36
N GLN A 160 -0.29 -2.65 -0.58
CA GLN A 160 -0.61 -3.70 0.38
C GLN A 160 0.23 -3.58 1.66
N MET A 161 1.52 -3.27 1.54
CA MET A 161 2.38 -3.02 2.72
C MET A 161 1.85 -1.88 3.59
N ALA A 162 1.41 -0.78 2.97
CA ALA A 162 0.81 0.35 3.69
C ALA A 162 -0.46 -0.05 4.47
N ARG A 163 -1.22 -1.05 4.00
CA ARG A 163 -2.42 -1.56 4.68
C ARG A 163 -2.09 -2.51 5.82
N LEU A 164 -1.11 -3.41 5.62
CA LEU A 164 -0.68 -4.35 6.66
C LEU A 164 -0.27 -3.61 7.92
N LYS A 165 0.44 -2.50 7.78
CA LYS A 165 0.77 -1.63 8.92
C LYS A 165 -0.45 -1.07 9.63
N ALA A 166 -1.45 -0.56 8.91
CA ALA A 166 -2.65 -0.03 9.54
C ALA A 166 -3.35 -1.11 10.39
N ASN A 167 -3.31 -2.36 9.95
CA ASN A 167 -3.85 -3.49 10.70
C ASN A 167 -2.98 -3.89 11.90
N ILE A 168 -1.64 -3.86 11.76
CA ILE A 168 -0.69 -4.16 12.84
C ILE A 168 -0.80 -3.10 13.95
N ALA A 169 -0.74 -1.81 13.59
CA ALA A 169 -0.90 -0.71 14.54
C ALA A 169 -2.27 -0.75 15.22
N ALA A 170 -3.34 -1.09 14.48
CA ALA A 170 -4.65 -1.32 15.09
C ALA A 170 -4.64 -2.51 16.06
N SER A 171 -3.92 -3.58 15.75
CA SER A 171 -3.79 -4.74 16.63
C SER A 171 -3.01 -4.44 17.90
N GLU A 172 -1.91 -3.70 17.83
CA GLU A 172 -1.11 -3.27 18.99
C GLU A 172 -1.93 -2.36 19.91
N MET A 173 -2.64 -1.36 19.37
CA MET A 173 -3.53 -0.51 20.16
C MET A 173 -4.67 -1.29 20.84
N MET A 174 -5.20 -2.33 20.20
CA MET A 174 -6.21 -3.20 20.81
C MET A 174 -5.63 -4.04 21.96
N LEU A 175 -4.40 -4.56 21.80
CA LEU A 175 -3.72 -5.35 22.83
C LEU A 175 -3.41 -4.50 24.07
N GLU A 176 -2.87 -3.30 23.88
CA GLU A 176 -2.61 -2.35 24.98
C GLU A 176 -3.89 -1.90 25.68
N ALA A 177 -4.97 -1.63 24.93
CA ALA A 177 -6.27 -1.30 25.52
C ALA A 177 -6.81 -2.46 26.38
N GLN A 178 -6.65 -3.69 25.91
CA GLN A 178 -7.11 -4.88 26.62
C GLN A 178 -6.29 -5.16 27.88
N GLU A 179 -4.96 -4.94 27.83
CA GLU A 179 -4.07 -5.04 28.99
C GLU A 179 -4.38 -3.96 30.03
N ASN A 180 -4.60 -2.72 29.59
CA ASN A 180 -4.99 -1.62 30.47
C ASN A 180 -6.36 -1.82 31.11
N GLU A 181 -7.35 -2.33 30.37
CA GLU A 181 -8.66 -2.70 30.92
C GLU A 181 -8.55 -3.84 31.94
N GLN A 182 -7.69 -4.84 31.68
CA GLN A 182 -7.40 -5.92 32.62
C GLN A 182 -6.72 -5.40 33.89
N MET A 183 -5.72 -4.52 33.76
CA MET A 183 -5.01 -3.92 34.89
C MET A 183 -5.94 -3.03 35.73
N GLN A 184 -6.78 -2.21 35.11
CA GLN A 184 -7.79 -1.40 35.82
C GLN A 184 -8.83 -2.26 36.55
N THR A 185 -9.18 -3.41 35.98
CA THR A 185 -10.09 -4.37 36.63
C THR A 185 -9.42 -5.03 37.83
N ILE A 186 -8.14 -5.39 37.70
CA ILE A 186 -7.31 -5.95 38.78
C ILE A 186 -7.15 -4.91 39.91
N GLU A 187 -6.78 -3.66 39.61
CA GLU A 187 -6.62 -2.61 40.61
C GLU A 187 -7.91 -2.33 41.39
N LYS A 188 -9.06 -2.30 40.70
CA LYS A 188 -10.39 -2.17 41.35
C LYS A 188 -10.77 -3.38 42.18
N GLN A 189 -10.36 -4.59 41.76
CA GLN A 189 -10.65 -5.83 42.49
C GLN A 189 -9.80 -5.96 43.76
N TYR A 190 -8.57 -5.44 43.76
CA TYR A 190 -7.62 -5.58 44.88
C TYR A 190 -7.39 -4.29 45.69
N ASP A 191 -8.13 -3.21 45.40
CA ASP A 191 -8.10 -1.91 46.10
C ASP A 191 -6.66 -1.36 46.29
N ILE A 192 -5.86 -1.45 45.24
CA ILE A 192 -4.45 -1.05 45.26
C ILE A 192 -4.36 0.49 45.24
N GLN A 193 -3.87 1.10 46.33
CA GLN A 193 -3.59 2.54 46.38
C GLN A 193 -2.12 2.83 46.05
N THR A 194 -1.88 3.42 44.88
CA THR A 194 -0.55 3.92 44.50
C THR A 194 -0.21 5.16 45.33
N ILE A 195 0.72 5.03 46.29
CA ILE A 195 1.23 6.15 47.07
C ILE A 195 2.44 6.74 46.33
N GLU A 196 2.27 7.89 45.67
CA GLU A 196 3.40 8.70 45.22
C GLU A 196 4.06 9.36 46.44
N GLY A 197 5.23 8.85 46.84
CA GLY A 197 6.02 9.42 47.91
C GLY A 197 6.73 10.70 47.44
N GLU A 198 6.28 11.86 47.92
CA GLU A 198 6.99 13.12 47.75
C GLU A 198 8.31 13.08 48.55
N LEU A 199 9.46 13.08 47.85
CA LEU A 199 10.76 13.23 48.49
C LEU A 199 10.88 14.63 49.09
N ALA A 200 10.73 14.72 50.41
CA ALA A 200 10.94 15.94 51.17
C ALA A 200 12.39 16.47 50.98
N PRO A 201 12.58 17.79 50.80
CA PRO A 201 13.90 18.37 50.61
C PRO A 201 14.77 18.18 51.85
N THR A 202 15.98 17.68 51.62
CA THR A 202 17.02 17.48 52.64
C THR A 202 17.41 18.85 53.22
N ASN A 203 17.01 19.13 54.46
CA ASN A 203 17.39 20.34 55.17
C ASN A 203 18.90 20.29 55.48
N GLN A 204 19.68 21.17 54.87
CA GLN A 204 21.04 21.47 55.31
C GLN A 204 20.98 22.38 56.55
N SER A 205 21.51 21.90 57.68
CA SER A 205 21.89 22.78 58.78
C SER A 205 23.15 22.28 59.48
N ASN A 206 24.20 23.11 59.35
CA ASN A 206 25.46 23.25 60.13
C ASN A 206 26.42 22.07 60.25
#